data_AF-A0A9W9PP58-F1
#
_entry.id   AF-A0A9W9PP58-F1
#
_cell.length_a   1.000
_cell.length_b   1.000
_cell.length_c   1.000
_cell.angle_alpha   90.00
_cell.angle_beta   90.00
_cell.angle_gamma   90.00
#
_symmetry.space_group_name_H-M   'P 1'
#
loop_
_entity.id
_entity.type
_entity.pdbx_description
1 polymer ?
#
loop_
_entity_poly.entity_id
_entity_poly.type
_entity_poly.pdbx_seq_one_letter_code
_entity_poly.pdbx_strand_id
1 'polypeptide(L)'
;MERDITFIVSTFDSTLQFLDVIGSHEQWGSIPFYQRGDFSKEMLMGLQHSEEYRLTGRSNVNGLRIFIVGIEYPGESTEPCNGEIHSHLHVAADGRHYLPIGFAFTRENWAPASVKSQPHLQILEANLGDFLHLEAIVADTHVGSLRRGAGVALIRGIRDYGRSRQEKALLSLYLKKPNAAIEIQMRLWIIYSACFE
;
A
#
# COMPACT_ATOMS: atom_id res chain seq x y z
N MET A 1 -10.84 11.82 3.67
CA MET A 1 -11.34 11.00 2.55
C MET A 1 -11.04 11.61 1.20
N GLU A 2 -11.59 12.78 0.84
CA GLU A 2 -11.28 13.42 -0.47
C GLU A 2 -9.78 13.72 -0.65
N ARG A 3 -9.14 14.30 0.39
CA ARG A 3 -7.68 14.52 0.40
C ARG A 3 -6.88 13.23 0.25
N ASP A 4 -7.35 12.13 0.84
CA ASP A 4 -6.70 10.82 0.77
C ASP A 4 -6.79 10.23 -0.64
N ILE A 5 -7.91 10.43 -1.34
CA ILE A 5 -8.08 10.01 -2.74
C ILE A 5 -7.13 10.79 -3.62
N THR A 6 -7.12 12.11 -3.51
CA THR A 6 -6.22 12.95 -4.29
C THR A 6 -4.76 12.57 -4.04
N PHE A 7 -4.40 12.32 -2.77
CA PHE A 7 -3.06 11.85 -2.41
C PHE A 7 -2.74 10.49 -3.07
N ILE A 8 -3.62 9.50 -2.95
CA ILE A 8 -3.40 8.15 -3.50
C ILE A 8 -3.27 8.20 -5.03
N VAL A 9 -4.18 8.90 -5.72
CA VAL A 9 -4.15 9.02 -7.18
C VAL A 9 -2.90 9.74 -7.65
N SER A 10 -2.58 10.89 -7.03
CA SER A 10 -1.35 11.64 -7.33
C SER A 10 -0.09 10.82 -7.08
N THR A 11 -0.05 10.07 -5.99
CA THR A 11 1.07 9.18 -5.65
C THR A 11 1.22 8.03 -6.65
N PHE A 12 0.13 7.48 -7.17
CA PHE A 12 0.20 6.50 -8.26
C PHE A 12 0.80 7.13 -9.52
N ASP A 13 0.31 8.29 -9.92
CA ASP A 13 0.78 9.01 -11.10
C ASP A 13 2.27 9.37 -11.02
N SER A 14 2.73 9.74 -9.82
CA SER A 14 4.13 10.12 -9.55
C SER A 14 5.13 8.99 -9.80
N THR A 15 4.68 7.74 -9.76
CA THR A 15 5.56 6.58 -10.01
C THR A 15 5.66 6.17 -11.48
N LEU A 16 4.73 6.61 -12.34
CA LEU A 16 4.67 6.12 -13.72
C LEU A 16 5.96 6.42 -14.50
N GLN A 17 6.52 7.63 -14.31
CA GLN A 17 7.79 7.99 -14.91
C GLN A 17 8.93 7.09 -14.42
N PHE A 18 8.96 6.77 -13.14
CA PHE A 18 9.98 5.88 -12.59
C PHE A 18 9.85 4.46 -13.16
N LEU A 19 8.62 3.93 -13.24
CA LEU A 19 8.34 2.63 -13.83
C LEU A 19 8.76 2.55 -15.30
N ASP A 20 8.55 3.62 -16.06
CA ASP A 20 9.00 3.71 -17.44
C ASP A 20 10.53 3.66 -17.56
N VAL A 21 11.25 4.45 -16.75
CA VAL A 21 12.72 4.49 -16.72
C VAL A 21 13.32 3.12 -16.40
N ILE A 22 12.71 2.34 -15.50
CA ILE A 22 13.20 0.99 -15.15
C ILE A 22 12.67 -0.11 -16.08
N GLY A 23 11.99 0.25 -17.18
CA GLY A 23 11.44 -0.70 -18.16
C GLY A 23 10.28 -1.55 -17.60
N SER A 24 9.62 -1.09 -16.54
CA SER A 24 8.49 -1.78 -15.87
C SER A 24 7.14 -1.10 -16.14
N HIS A 25 7.03 -0.28 -17.19
CA HIS A 25 5.78 0.42 -17.53
C HIS A 25 4.60 -0.53 -17.76
N GLU A 26 4.82 -1.77 -18.23
CA GLU A 26 3.75 -2.76 -18.43
C GLU A 26 3.04 -3.19 -17.13
N GLN A 27 3.64 -2.92 -15.97
CA GLN A 27 3.03 -3.27 -14.68
C GLN A 27 1.77 -2.47 -14.46
N TRP A 28 1.84 -1.14 -14.63
CA TRP A 28 0.73 -0.23 -14.38
C TRP A 28 0.22 0.43 -15.65
N GLY A 29 0.92 0.37 -16.78
CA GLY A 29 0.61 1.09 -18.01
C GLY A 29 1.16 2.54 -17.99
N SER A 30 1.02 3.24 -19.10
CA SER A 30 1.52 4.61 -19.29
C SER A 30 0.45 5.70 -19.08
N ILE A 31 -0.84 5.33 -19.04
CA ILE A 31 -1.95 6.27 -18.85
C ILE A 31 -1.99 6.69 -17.38
N PRO A 32 -1.95 7.99 -17.03
CA PRO A 32 -2.13 8.44 -15.66
C PRO A 32 -3.43 7.92 -15.03
N PHE A 33 -3.37 7.45 -13.78
CA PHE A 33 -4.49 6.96 -12.99
C PHE A 33 -5.61 8.00 -12.85
N TYR A 34 -5.31 9.29 -12.76
CA TYR A 34 -6.36 10.33 -12.78
C TYR A 34 -7.16 10.36 -14.10
N GLN A 35 -6.60 9.84 -15.19
CA GLN A 35 -7.26 9.74 -16.50
C GLN A 35 -7.93 8.37 -16.72
N ARG A 36 -7.74 7.40 -15.81
CA ARG A 36 -8.27 6.04 -15.96
C ARG A 36 -9.72 5.95 -15.50
N GLY A 37 -10.64 6.41 -16.34
CA GLY A 37 -12.08 6.15 -16.22
C GLY A 37 -12.60 6.21 -14.77
N ASP A 38 -13.01 5.05 -14.24
CA ASP A 38 -13.63 4.94 -12.92
C ASP A 38 -12.64 4.76 -11.75
N PHE A 39 -11.32 4.79 -11.98
CA PHE A 39 -10.32 4.52 -10.93
C PHE A 39 -10.49 5.38 -9.68
N SER A 40 -10.68 6.70 -9.82
CA SER A 40 -10.91 7.58 -8.67
C SER A 40 -12.20 7.24 -7.92
N LYS A 41 -13.25 6.79 -8.62
CA LYS A 41 -14.51 6.35 -8.00
C LYS A 41 -14.33 5.02 -7.28
N GLU A 42 -13.63 4.06 -7.89
CA GLU A 42 -13.27 2.79 -7.26
C GLU A 42 -12.43 3.01 -5.99
N MET A 43 -11.49 3.96 -6.04
CA MET A 43 -10.70 4.34 -4.88
C MET A 43 -11.52 4.99 -3.77
N LEU A 44 -12.47 5.87 -4.12
CA LEU A 44 -13.42 6.44 -3.16
C LEU A 44 -14.25 5.35 -2.48
N MET A 45 -14.81 4.42 -3.27
CA MET A 45 -15.58 3.29 -2.73
C MET A 45 -14.71 2.41 -1.84
N GLY A 46 -13.46 2.13 -2.23
CA GLY A 46 -12.51 1.36 -1.44
C GLY A 46 -12.17 2.01 -0.09
N LEU A 47 -11.99 3.34 -0.06
CA LEU A 47 -11.77 4.09 1.18
C LEU A 47 -12.99 4.09 2.08
N GLN A 48 -14.18 4.32 1.53
CA GLN A 48 -15.44 4.24 2.28
C GLN A 48 -15.62 2.86 2.90
N HIS A 49 -15.34 1.81 2.13
CA HIS A 49 -15.45 0.44 2.59
C HIS A 49 -14.43 0.10 3.68
N SER A 50 -13.19 0.56 3.53
CA SER A 50 -12.15 0.41 4.55
C SER A 50 -12.52 1.14 5.84
N GLU A 51 -13.07 2.35 5.77
CA GLU A 51 -13.51 3.11 6.94
C GLU A 51 -14.74 2.49 7.62
N GLU A 52 -15.74 2.05 6.84
CA GLU A 52 -16.91 1.35 7.36
C GLU A 52 -16.48 0.10 8.14
N TYR A 53 -15.56 -0.69 7.59
CA TYR A 53 -15.03 -1.84 8.31
C TYR A 53 -14.23 -1.39 9.55
N ARG A 54 -13.42 -0.32 9.49
CA ARG A 54 -12.72 0.18 10.69
C ARG A 54 -13.70 0.49 11.83
N LEU A 55 -14.88 1.02 11.52
CA LEU A 55 -15.91 1.39 12.50
C LEU A 55 -16.78 0.20 12.96
N THR A 56 -17.11 -0.72 12.07
CA THR A 56 -18.15 -1.75 12.32
C THR A 56 -17.60 -3.16 12.53
N GLY A 57 -16.34 -3.41 12.15
CA GLY A 57 -15.77 -4.75 12.14
C GLY A 57 -16.30 -5.66 11.03
N ARG A 58 -17.16 -5.17 10.12
CA ARG A 58 -17.73 -5.95 9.02
C ARG A 58 -17.16 -5.51 7.68
N SER A 59 -16.80 -6.47 6.82
CA SER A 59 -16.38 -6.20 5.44
C SER A 59 -17.33 -6.78 4.42
N ASN A 60 -17.78 -5.93 3.52
CA ASN A 60 -18.60 -6.24 2.35
C ASN A 60 -17.74 -6.46 1.07
N VAL A 61 -16.43 -6.15 1.11
CA VAL A 61 -15.52 -6.20 -0.06
C VAL A 61 -14.14 -6.77 0.34
N ASN A 62 -14.05 -8.10 0.47
CA ASN A 62 -12.79 -8.87 0.63
C ASN A 62 -11.78 -8.28 1.63
N GLY A 63 -12.26 -7.65 2.71
CA GLY A 63 -11.38 -7.06 3.73
C GLY A 63 -10.40 -6.00 3.21
N LEU A 64 -10.73 -5.21 2.17
CA LEU A 64 -9.82 -4.17 1.68
C LEU A 64 -9.47 -3.16 2.78
N ARG A 65 -8.17 -2.94 2.99
CA ARG A 65 -7.60 -1.92 3.87
C ARG A 65 -6.60 -1.06 3.14
N ILE A 66 -6.59 0.21 3.51
CA ILE A 66 -5.69 1.22 2.98
C ILE A 66 -4.90 1.79 4.15
N PHE A 67 -3.58 1.63 4.11
CA PHE A 67 -2.67 2.21 5.09
C PHE A 67 -1.98 3.40 4.45
N ILE A 68 -2.06 4.58 5.07
CA ILE A 68 -1.33 5.77 4.64
C ILE A 68 -0.25 6.03 5.69
N VAL A 69 1.00 6.16 5.26
CA VAL A 69 2.11 6.53 6.13
C VAL A 69 2.41 8.01 5.95
N GLY A 70 2.56 8.72 7.07
CA GLY A 70 2.99 10.11 7.08
C GLY A 70 4.24 10.32 7.94
N ILE A 71 4.98 11.37 7.62
CA ILE A 71 6.06 11.90 8.44
C ILE A 71 5.57 13.16 9.14
N GLU A 72 5.97 13.35 10.39
CA GLU A 72 5.75 14.62 11.09
C GLU A 72 6.46 15.73 10.30
N TYR A 73 5.70 16.72 9.87
CA TYR A 73 6.18 17.82 9.05
C TYR A 73 6.24 19.07 9.94
N PRO A 74 7.43 19.53 10.35
CA PRO A 74 7.54 20.81 11.03
C PRO A 74 7.09 21.89 10.04
N GLY A 75 6.03 22.63 10.40
CA GLY A 75 5.37 23.62 9.52
C GLY A 75 6.25 24.75 8.99
N GLU A 76 7.54 24.76 9.32
CA GLU A 76 8.56 25.75 8.97
C GLU A 76 9.81 25.10 8.33
N SER A 77 9.65 24.08 7.47
CA SER A 77 10.79 23.52 6.74
C SER A 77 11.24 24.47 5.61
N THR A 78 12.54 24.79 5.58
CA THR A 78 13.20 25.73 4.66
C THR A 78 13.32 25.23 3.22
N GLU A 79 12.90 23.99 2.93
CA GLU A 79 12.89 23.48 1.56
C GLU A 79 11.58 23.88 0.87
N PRO A 80 11.63 24.49 -0.33
CA PRO A 80 10.44 24.89 -1.04
C PRO A 80 9.70 23.64 -1.51
N CYS A 81 8.76 23.17 -0.70
CA CYS A 81 7.78 22.19 -1.13
C CYS A 81 6.87 22.85 -2.18
N ASN A 82 6.73 22.22 -3.35
CA ASN A 82 5.73 22.62 -4.34
C ASN A 82 4.35 22.72 -3.67
N GLY A 83 3.53 23.71 -4.05
CA GLY A 83 2.23 23.99 -3.43
C GLY A 83 1.26 22.79 -3.38
N GLU A 84 1.46 21.78 -4.22
CA GLU A 84 0.72 20.52 -4.21
C GLU A 84 0.99 19.66 -2.97
N ILE A 85 2.20 19.70 -2.39
CA ILE A 85 2.60 18.95 -1.18
C ILE A 85 1.80 19.44 0.04
N HIS A 86 1.55 20.74 0.13
CA HIS A 86 0.75 21.33 1.22
C HIS A 86 -0.73 20.91 1.16
N SER A 87 -1.25 20.54 -0.01
CA SER A 87 -2.66 20.15 -0.17
C SER A 87 -3.00 18.82 0.52
N HIS A 88 -1.98 17.98 0.76
CA HIS A 88 -2.11 16.67 1.40
C HIS A 88 -1.77 16.68 2.90
N LEU A 89 -1.44 17.84 3.48
CA LEU A 89 -1.05 17.92 4.89
C LEU A 89 -2.24 17.57 5.81
N HIS A 90 -2.00 16.63 6.73
CA HIS A 90 -2.96 16.26 7.76
C HIS A 90 -2.61 16.94 9.08
N VAL A 91 -3.60 17.56 9.72
CA VAL A 91 -3.45 18.11 11.07
C VAL A 91 -4.06 17.12 12.05
N ALA A 92 -3.24 16.57 12.93
CA ALA A 92 -3.70 15.69 13.99
C ALA A 92 -4.38 16.49 15.12
N ALA A 93 -5.11 15.79 16.00
CA ALA A 93 -5.84 16.41 17.11
C ALA A 93 -4.94 17.16 18.10
N ASP A 94 -3.65 16.81 18.16
CA ASP A 94 -2.63 17.46 18.98
C ASP A 94 -1.98 18.68 18.29
N GLY A 95 -2.46 19.07 17.11
CA GLY A 95 -1.94 20.20 16.33
C GLY A 95 -0.69 19.88 15.51
N ARG A 96 -0.17 18.64 15.55
CA ARG A 96 0.96 18.24 14.71
C ARG A 96 0.52 18.05 13.27
N HIS A 97 1.41 18.43 12.37
CA HIS A 97 1.22 18.28 10.94
C HIS A 97 1.91 17.00 10.46
N TYR A 98 1.22 16.22 9.64
CA TYR A 98 1.74 15.00 9.04
C TYR A 98 1.60 15.10 7.53
N LEU A 99 2.73 14.95 6.84
CA LEU A 99 2.77 14.87 5.39
C LEU A 99 2.70 13.38 4.99
N PRO A 100 1.70 12.95 4.20
CA PRO A 100 1.66 11.59 3.70
C PRO A 100 2.77 11.38 2.66
N ILE A 101 3.48 10.26 2.78
CA ILE A 101 4.68 9.94 1.97
C ILE A 101 4.58 8.59 1.26
N GLY A 102 3.49 7.86 1.49
CA GLY A 102 3.19 6.62 0.79
C GLY A 102 1.92 5.95 1.32
N PHE A 103 1.49 4.91 0.64
CA PHE A 103 0.36 4.09 1.07
C PHE A 103 0.55 2.62 0.68
N ALA A 104 -0.31 1.77 1.24
CA ALA A 104 -0.40 0.36 0.89
C ALA A 104 -1.85 -0.15 0.88
N PHE A 105 -2.12 -1.08 -0.02
CA PHE A 105 -3.39 -1.82 -0.08
C PHE A 105 -3.22 -3.24 0.44
N THR A 106 -4.10 -3.66 1.34
CA THR A 106 -4.17 -5.05 1.76
C THR A 106 -5.59 -5.59 1.67
N ARG A 107 -5.73 -6.91 1.57
CA ARG A 107 -7.01 -7.61 1.60
C ARG A 107 -6.96 -8.78 2.56
N GLU A 108 -7.91 -8.84 3.46
CA GLU A 108 -8.08 -9.96 4.38
C GLU A 108 -8.83 -11.10 3.69
N ASN A 109 -8.47 -12.33 4.01
CA ASN A 109 -9.17 -13.54 3.60
C ASN A 109 -9.29 -13.71 2.08
N TRP A 110 -8.37 -13.09 1.35
CA TRP A 110 -8.42 -13.02 -0.10
C TRP A 110 -7.03 -13.11 -0.70
N ALA A 111 -6.95 -13.78 -1.84
CA ALA A 111 -5.77 -13.81 -2.69
C ALA A 111 -6.22 -13.81 -4.16
N PRO A 112 -5.46 -13.19 -5.07
CA PRO A 112 -5.80 -13.19 -6.48
C PRO A 112 -5.70 -14.62 -7.06
N ALA A 113 -6.43 -14.88 -8.15
CA ALA A 113 -6.43 -16.20 -8.79
C ALA A 113 -5.03 -16.66 -9.21
N SER A 114 -4.16 -15.70 -9.59
CA SER A 114 -2.75 -15.94 -9.94
C SER A 114 -1.88 -16.39 -8.76
N VAL A 115 -2.28 -16.10 -7.52
CA VAL A 115 -1.66 -16.61 -6.29
C VAL A 115 -2.19 -17.99 -5.99
N LYS A 116 -3.52 -18.15 -6.00
CA LYS A 116 -4.19 -19.42 -5.69
C LYS A 116 -3.79 -20.55 -6.64
N SER A 117 -3.48 -20.22 -7.90
CA SER A 117 -3.05 -21.20 -8.91
C SER A 117 -1.60 -21.65 -8.77
N GLN A 118 -0.81 -21.08 -7.84
CA GLN A 118 0.59 -21.48 -7.64
C GLN A 118 0.70 -22.70 -6.72
N PRO A 119 1.08 -23.88 -7.24
CA PRO A 119 1.05 -25.12 -6.47
C PRO A 119 2.05 -25.13 -5.29
N HIS A 120 3.11 -24.33 -5.35
CA HIS A 120 4.12 -24.25 -4.29
C HIS A 120 3.70 -23.36 -3.10
N LEU A 121 2.68 -22.51 -3.24
CA LEU A 121 2.22 -21.63 -2.17
C LEU A 121 1.24 -22.34 -1.22
N GLN A 122 0.66 -23.48 -1.62
CA GLN A 122 -0.26 -24.30 -0.82
C GLN A 122 -1.38 -23.48 -0.14
N ILE A 123 -1.89 -22.44 -0.81
CA ILE A 123 -2.97 -21.60 -0.30
C ILE A 123 -4.28 -22.37 -0.47
N LEU A 124 -4.60 -23.17 0.54
CA LEU A 124 -5.89 -23.83 0.67
C LEU A 124 -6.94 -22.78 1.03
N GLU A 125 -8.12 -22.84 0.40
CA GLU A 125 -9.22 -21.92 0.71
C GLU A 125 -9.62 -21.96 2.19
N ALA A 126 -9.47 -23.12 2.84
CA ALA A 126 -9.69 -23.32 4.27
C ALA A 126 -8.76 -22.47 5.16
N ASN A 127 -7.60 -22.04 4.65
CA ASN A 127 -6.62 -21.23 5.39
C ASN A 127 -6.71 -19.74 5.06
N LEU A 128 -7.58 -19.32 4.12
CA LEU A 128 -7.76 -17.92 3.77
C LEU A 128 -8.13 -17.07 4.98
N GLY A 129 -8.90 -17.61 5.92
CA GLY A 129 -9.29 -16.95 7.18
C GLY A 129 -8.15 -16.37 8.03
N ASP A 130 -6.91 -16.81 7.78
CA ASP A 130 -5.72 -16.34 8.49
C ASP A 130 -4.86 -15.40 7.62
N PHE A 131 -5.26 -15.02 6.39
CA PHE A 131 -4.33 -14.38 5.45
C PHE A 131 -4.64 -12.92 5.17
N LEU A 132 -3.59 -12.10 5.29
CA LEU A 132 -3.56 -10.71 4.83
C LEU A 132 -2.70 -10.60 3.57
N HIS A 133 -3.33 -10.35 2.42
CA HIS A 133 -2.67 -10.18 1.13
C HIS A 133 -2.31 -8.71 0.90
N LEU A 134 -1.03 -8.41 0.70
CA LEU A 134 -0.55 -7.10 0.26
C LEU A 134 -0.69 -6.95 -1.25
N GLU A 135 -1.55 -6.05 -1.71
CA GLU A 135 -1.82 -5.81 -3.13
C GLU A 135 -0.86 -4.79 -3.75
N ALA A 136 -0.55 -3.70 -3.04
CA ALA A 136 0.40 -2.70 -3.50
C ALA A 136 1.04 -1.95 -2.33
N ILE A 137 2.28 -1.50 -2.51
CA ILE A 137 2.94 -0.47 -1.69
C ILE A 137 3.45 0.58 -2.65
N VAL A 138 3.11 1.84 -2.40
CA VAL A 138 3.52 2.96 -3.24
C VAL A 138 4.10 4.06 -2.36
N ALA A 139 5.30 4.50 -2.68
CA ALA A 139 5.96 5.63 -2.02
C ALA A 139 5.89 6.84 -2.93
N ASP A 140 5.48 7.99 -2.39
CA ASP A 140 5.23 9.19 -3.20
C ASP A 140 6.54 9.79 -3.71
N THR A 141 6.72 9.83 -5.03
CA THR A 141 7.96 10.33 -5.62
C THR A 141 8.08 11.84 -5.54
N HIS A 142 6.98 12.58 -5.37
CA HIS A 142 6.97 14.05 -5.28
C HIS A 142 7.72 14.56 -4.05
N VAL A 143 7.64 13.84 -2.92
CA VAL A 143 8.29 14.24 -1.65
C VAL A 143 9.79 13.89 -1.59
N GLY A 144 10.39 13.51 -2.71
CA GLY A 144 11.84 13.32 -2.81
C GLY A 144 12.40 12.30 -1.80
N SER A 145 13.39 12.72 -1.02
CA SER A 145 14.05 11.89 -0.01
C SER A 145 13.17 11.59 1.22
N LEU A 146 12.10 12.37 1.47
CA LEU A 146 11.21 12.18 2.63
C LEU A 146 10.49 10.82 2.60
N ARG A 147 10.31 10.23 1.42
CA ARG A 147 9.71 8.89 1.26
C ARG A 147 10.60 7.74 1.71
N ARG A 148 11.89 8.00 2.02
CA ARG A 148 12.82 6.93 2.46
C ARG A 148 12.29 6.30 3.74
N GLY A 149 12.19 4.97 3.74
CA GLY A 149 11.65 4.21 4.87
C GLY A 149 10.13 4.04 4.85
N ALA A 150 9.38 4.69 3.95
CA ALA A 150 7.92 4.56 3.85
C ALA A 150 7.49 3.09 3.71
N GLY A 151 8.12 2.33 2.81
CA GLY A 151 7.82 0.90 2.63
C GLY A 151 8.07 0.06 3.87
N VAL A 152 9.15 0.33 4.62
CA VAL A 152 9.47 -0.38 5.87
C VAL A 152 8.43 -0.05 6.94
N ALA A 153 8.06 1.22 7.08
CA ALA A 153 7.03 1.66 8.01
C ALA A 153 5.66 1.04 7.69
N LEU A 154 5.27 1.00 6.41
CA LEU A 154 4.03 0.37 5.96
C LEU A 154 4.03 -1.13 6.25
N ILE A 155 5.11 -1.87 5.92
CA ILE A 155 5.20 -3.31 6.22
C ILE A 155 5.10 -3.58 7.72
N ARG A 156 5.74 -2.75 8.56
CA ARG A 156 5.63 -2.86 10.02
C ARG A 156 4.20 -2.64 10.49
N GLY A 157 3.55 -1.55 10.05
CA GLY A 157 2.16 -1.25 10.41
C GLY A 157 1.19 -2.34 9.97
N ILE A 158 1.35 -2.88 8.76
CA ILE A 158 0.55 -4.01 8.25
C ILE A 158 0.77 -5.28 9.07
N ARG A 159 2.01 -5.56 9.49
CA ARG A 159 2.32 -6.71 10.34
C ARG A 159 1.68 -6.59 11.71
N ASP A 160 1.76 -5.41 12.32
CA ASP A 160 1.16 -5.15 13.63
C ASP A 160 -0.38 -5.20 13.55
N TYR A 161 -0.94 -4.72 12.44
CA TYR A 161 -2.36 -4.91 12.12
C TYR A 161 -2.75 -6.40 12.06
N GLY A 162 -2.05 -7.21 11.25
CA GLY A 162 -2.34 -8.65 11.13
C GLY A 162 -2.22 -9.39 12.47
N ARG A 163 -1.18 -9.08 13.26
CA ARG A 163 -1.01 -9.65 14.61
C ARG A 163 -2.16 -9.32 15.55
N SER A 164 -2.67 -8.09 15.52
CA SER A 164 -3.81 -7.68 16.35
C SER A 164 -5.09 -8.45 16.02
N ARG A 165 -5.17 -9.03 14.82
CA ARG A 165 -6.29 -9.84 14.32
C ARG A 165 -6.06 -11.35 14.39
N GLN A 166 -4.93 -11.82 14.92
CA GLN A 166 -4.49 -13.23 14.85
C GLN A 166 -4.32 -13.76 13.41
N GLU A 167 -4.19 -12.86 12.43
CA GLU A 167 -3.95 -13.20 11.04
C GLU A 167 -2.45 -13.40 10.79
N LYS A 168 -2.11 -14.44 10.03
CA LYS A 168 -0.80 -14.65 9.43
C LYS A 168 -0.66 -13.74 8.22
N ALA A 169 0.13 -12.67 8.35
CA ALA A 169 0.44 -11.81 7.20
C ALA A 169 1.23 -12.59 6.15
N LEU A 170 0.66 -12.80 4.95
CA LEU A 170 1.38 -13.32 3.79
C LEU A 170 1.77 -12.14 2.89
N LEU A 171 3.08 -11.87 2.87
CA LEU A 171 3.64 -10.91 1.94
C LEU A 171 3.81 -11.56 0.56
N SER A 172 2.82 -11.40 -0.32
CA SER A 172 2.98 -11.73 -1.74
C SER A 172 3.28 -10.45 -2.51
N LEU A 173 4.56 -10.10 -2.69
CA LEU A 173 4.93 -8.97 -3.54
C LEU A 173 4.88 -9.41 -5.02
N TYR A 174 3.81 -9.06 -5.72
CA TYR A 174 3.73 -9.30 -7.17
C TYR A 174 4.50 -8.23 -7.94
N LEU A 175 5.75 -8.52 -8.25
CA LEU A 175 6.47 -7.86 -9.35
C LEU A 175 6.14 -8.64 -10.63
N LYS A 176 5.18 -8.15 -11.43
CA LYS A 176 4.89 -8.70 -12.75
C LYS A 176 6.11 -8.43 -13.64
N LYS A 177 6.93 -9.45 -13.93
CA LYS A 177 7.98 -9.41 -14.96
C LYS A 177 7.38 -9.69 -16.34
N PRO A 178 7.85 -9.02 -17.40
CA PRO A 178 7.51 -9.41 -18.76
C PRO A 178 8.36 -10.64 -19.14
N ASN A 179 7.68 -11.73 -19.49
CA ASN A 179 8.19 -12.93 -20.17
C ASN A 179 9.37 -13.70 -19.52
N ALA A 180 9.01 -14.89 -19.01
CA ALA A 180 9.88 -16.08 -18.80
C ALA A 180 11.13 -15.92 -17.93
N ALA A 181 10.96 -16.17 -16.63
CA ALA A 181 11.71 -17.17 -15.83
C ALA A 181 11.30 -17.01 -14.37
N ILE A 182 10.72 -18.05 -13.81
CA ILE A 182 10.33 -18.15 -12.41
C ILE A 182 11.61 -18.15 -11.57
N GLU A 183 11.79 -17.15 -10.70
CA GLU A 183 12.29 -17.36 -9.32
C GLU A 183 12.13 -16.06 -8.52
N ILE A 184 11.09 -15.98 -7.70
CA ILE A 184 11.20 -15.29 -6.41
C ILE A 184 10.90 -16.36 -5.38
N GLN A 185 11.94 -17.11 -5.01
CA GLN A 185 11.99 -17.82 -3.75
C GLN A 185 11.91 -16.77 -2.62
N MET A 186 10.71 -16.30 -2.28
CA MET A 186 10.51 -15.69 -0.98
C MET A 186 10.41 -16.81 0.05
N ARG A 187 11.58 -17.32 0.44
CA ARG A 187 11.79 -17.79 1.81
C ARG A 187 11.57 -16.60 2.75
N LEU A 188 10.30 -16.29 3.02
CA LEU A 188 9.90 -15.62 4.24
C LEU A 188 9.17 -16.63 5.13
N TRP A 189 9.77 -17.81 5.27
CA TRP A 189 9.64 -18.58 6.50
C TRP A 189 10.35 -17.76 7.58
N ILE A 190 9.59 -17.26 8.55
CA ILE A 190 9.99 -17.06 9.95
C ILE A 190 11.51 -16.85 10.14
N ILE A 191 12.00 -15.61 9.99
CA ILE A 191 13.19 -15.14 10.71
C ILE A 191 12.94 -13.68 11.08
N TYR A 192 12.43 -13.48 12.28
CA TYR A 192 12.84 -12.45 13.25
C TYR A 192 12.03 -12.69 14.55
N SER A 193 12.10 -13.92 15.06
CA SER A 193 12.38 -14.12 16.49
C SER A 193 13.88 -14.39 16.55
N ALA A 194 14.58 -13.74 17.49
CA ALA A 194 16.04 -13.68 17.66
C ALA A 194 16.76 -12.69 16.72
N CYS A 195 16.78 -11.41 17.12
CA CYS A 195 18.00 -10.59 17.26
C CYS A 195 17.56 -9.14 17.51
N PHE A 196 17.25 -8.85 18.77
CA PHE A 196 17.56 -7.59 19.45
C PHE A 196 17.32 -7.90 20.94
N GLU A 197 18.39 -8.37 21.59
CA GLU A 197 18.71 -7.89 22.95
C GLU A 197 19.10 -6.41 22.85
#